data_AF-A0A850QQ88-F1
#
_entry.id   AF-A0A850QQ88-F1
#
_cell.length_a   1.000
_cell.length_b   1.000
_cell.length_c   1.000
_cell.angle_alpha   90.00
_cell.angle_beta   90.00
_cell.angle_gamma   90.00
#
_symmetry.space_group_name_H-M   'P 1'
#
loop_
_entity.id
_entity.type
_entity.pdbx_description
1 polymer ?
#
loop_
_entity_poly.entity_id
_entity_poly.type
_entity_poly.pdbx_seq_one_letter_code
_entity_poly.pdbx_strand_id
1 'polypeptide(L)'
;MKISYTHPKTENRTSLTLDNHLIRLWGISRGYDTSTDDFMYDKNIKAELNDYVLGLARSYDDKMSTFPTLVAFIENDIVGNAENVIRQLRTAMGISGIK
;
A
#
# COMPACT_ATOMS: atom_id res chain seq x y z
N MET A 1 -4.34 -1.16 10.09
CA MET A 1 -3.11 -1.70 10.77
C MET A 1 -2.15 -0.56 11.09
N LYS A 2 -1.52 -0.57 12.28
CA LYS A 2 -0.47 0.41 12.63
C LYS A 2 0.90 -0.07 12.15
N ILE A 3 1.54 0.71 11.30
CA ILE A 3 2.89 0.46 10.78
C ILE A 3 3.82 1.46 11.45
N SER A 4 4.84 0.95 12.14
CA SER A 4 5.83 1.77 12.84
C SER A 4 7.17 1.67 12.15
N TYR A 5 7.79 2.80 11.85
CA TYR A 5 9.08 2.86 11.19
C TYR A 5 9.93 4.03 11.68
N THR A 6 11.23 3.93 11.46
CA THR A 6 12.15 5.05 11.65
C THR A 6 12.12 5.91 10.40
N HIS A 7 11.77 7.18 10.54
CA HIS A 7 11.75 8.10 9.40
C HIS A 7 13.17 8.20 8.81
N PRO A 8 13.36 7.96 7.50
CA PRO A 8 14.70 7.83 6.91
C PRO A 8 15.55 9.11 7.01
N LYS A 9 14.89 10.28 7.05
CA LYS A 9 15.55 11.59 7.19
C LYS A 9 15.68 12.12 8.62
N THR A 10 14.60 12.13 9.38
CA THR A 10 14.58 12.74 10.73
C THR A 10 15.03 11.78 11.81
N GLU A 11 15.18 10.49 11.49
CA GLU A 11 15.50 9.38 12.40
C GLU A 11 14.51 9.20 13.57
N ASN A 12 13.44 10.00 13.56
CA ASN A 12 12.37 9.89 14.54
C ASN A 12 11.55 8.63 14.27
N ARG A 13 11.18 7.97 15.36
CA ARG A 13 10.20 6.89 15.29
C ARG A 13 8.85 7.48 14.93
N THR A 14 8.33 7.03 13.80
CA THR A 14 7.06 7.47 13.24
C THR A 14 6.13 6.27 13.10
N SER A 15 4.83 6.53 13.13
CA SER A 15 3.84 5.50 12.83
C SER A 15 2.73 6.05 11.97
N LEU A 16 2.30 5.27 11.00
CA LEU A 16 1.11 5.51 10.21
C LEU A 16 0.11 4.41 10.43
N THR A 17 -1.17 4.74 10.31
CA THR A 17 -2.26 3.75 10.35
C THR A 17 -2.84 3.68 8.96
N LEU A 18 -2.74 2.51 8.34
CA LEU A 18 -3.45 2.25 7.09
C LEU A 18 -4.85 1.73 7.40
N ASP A 19 -5.82 2.26 6.66
CA ASP A 19 -7.18 1.76 6.67
C ASP A 19 -7.24 0.30 6.19
N ASN A 20 -8.17 -0.47 6.74
CA ASN A 20 -8.31 -1.89 6.41
C ASN A 20 -8.65 -2.11 4.92
N HIS A 21 -9.39 -1.21 4.28
CA HIS A 21 -9.68 -1.31 2.85
C HIS A 21 -8.42 -1.11 2.00
N LEU A 22 -7.53 -0.20 2.38
CA LEU A 22 -6.24 -0.01 1.69
C LEU A 22 -5.35 -1.25 1.82
N ILE A 23 -5.32 -1.88 2.99
CA ILE A 23 -4.58 -3.12 3.22
C ILE A 23 -5.15 -4.25 2.34
N ARG A 24 -6.46 -4.33 2.18
CA ARG A 24 -7.13 -5.29 1.28
C ARG A 24 -6.77 -5.01 -0.17
N LEU A 25 -6.81 -3.75 -0.61
CA LEU A 25 -6.42 -3.37 -1.98
C LEU A 25 -4.97 -3.71 -2.29
N TRP A 26 -4.06 -3.43 -1.35
CA TRP A 26 -2.67 -3.86 -1.44
C TRP A 26 -2.56 -5.40 -1.49
N GLY A 27 -3.31 -6.12 -0.66
CA GLY A 27 -3.31 -7.58 -0.66
C GLY A 27 -3.77 -8.16 -2.01
N ILE A 28 -4.86 -7.63 -2.57
CA ILE A 28 -5.39 -7.99 -3.88
C ILE A 28 -4.36 -7.73 -4.99
N SER A 29 -3.67 -6.58 -4.96
CA SER A 29 -2.68 -6.24 -5.98
C SER A 29 -1.44 -7.15 -5.94
N ARG A 30 -1.20 -7.82 -4.80
CA ARG A 30 -0.16 -8.84 -4.62
C ARG A 30 -0.64 -10.28 -4.86
N GLY A 31 -1.93 -10.47 -5.13
CA GLY A 31 -2.52 -11.79 -5.36
C GLY A 31 -2.79 -12.59 -4.09
N TYR A 32 -2.86 -11.93 -2.93
CA TYR A 32 -3.26 -12.58 -1.69
C TYR A 32 -4.77 -12.84 -1.65
N ASP A 33 -5.16 -13.95 -1.00
CA ASP A 33 -6.54 -14.17 -0.64
C ASP A 33 -6.95 -13.18 0.45
N THR A 34 -7.85 -12.27 0.10
CA THR A 34 -8.40 -11.25 1.01
C THR A 34 -9.87 -11.52 1.32
N SER A 35 -10.38 -12.73 1.10
CA SER A 35 -11.78 -13.06 1.38
C SER A 35 -12.13 -12.98 2.88
N THR A 36 -11.16 -13.24 3.77
CA THR A 36 -11.31 -13.13 5.23
C THR A 36 -10.39 -12.05 5.80
N ASP A 37 -10.42 -11.83 7.12
CA ASP A 37 -9.44 -10.96 7.81
C ASP A 37 -8.14 -11.69 8.18
N ASP A 38 -8.06 -13.01 8.02
CA ASP A 38 -6.92 -13.83 8.48
C ASP A 38 -5.61 -13.37 7.85
N PHE A 39 -5.65 -12.98 6.57
CA PHE A 39 -4.49 -12.44 5.85
C PHE A 39 -3.90 -11.20 6.54
N MET A 40 -4.74 -10.35 7.16
CA MET A 40 -4.26 -9.17 7.89
C MET A 40 -3.56 -9.53 9.18
N TYR A 41 -3.75 -10.74 9.70
CA TYR A 41 -3.13 -11.21 10.94
C TYR A 41 -1.85 -12.00 10.69
N ASP A 42 -1.65 -12.52 9.47
CA ASP A 42 -0.46 -13.25 9.05
C ASP A 42 0.82 -12.41 9.24
N LYS A 43 1.84 -13.01 9.84
CA LYS A 43 3.09 -12.32 10.18
C LYS A 43 3.94 -11.98 8.95
N ASN A 44 3.93 -12.84 7.94
CA ASN A 44 4.69 -12.63 6.71
C ASN A 44 4.06 -11.52 5.88
N ILE A 45 2.73 -11.50 5.77
CA ILE A 45 1.98 -10.44 5.09
C ILE A 45 2.22 -9.09 5.77
N LYS A 46 2.18 -9.05 7.11
CA LYS A 46 2.52 -7.85 7.89
C LYS A 46 3.94 -7.34 7.62
N ALA A 47 4.91 -8.26 7.55
CA ALA A 47 6.30 -7.92 7.28
C ALA A 47 6.45 -7.33 5.87
N GLU A 48 5.86 -7.96 4.86
CA GLU A 48 5.87 -7.45 3.48
C GLU A 48 5.21 -6.08 3.35
N LEU A 49 4.05 -5.88 3.97
CA LEU A 49 3.37 -4.59 3.93
C LEU A 49 4.23 -3.49 4.59
N ASN A 50 4.89 -3.81 5.71
CA ASN A 50 5.81 -2.90 6.37
C ASN A 50 7.01 -2.56 5.49
N ASP A 51 7.64 -3.55 4.87
CA ASP A 51 8.79 -3.36 3.98
C ASP A 51 8.42 -2.53 2.73
N TYR A 52 7.23 -2.76 2.18
CA TYR A 52 6.69 -1.97 1.08
C TYR A 52 6.50 -0.50 1.47
N VAL A 53 5.85 -0.24 2.60
CA VAL A 53 5.64 1.12 3.13
C VAL A 53 6.97 1.82 3.43
N LEU A 54 7.94 1.09 3.99
CA LEU A 54 9.29 1.56 4.22
C LEU A 54 10.02 1.92 2.91
N GLY A 55 9.85 1.09 1.87
CA GLY A 55 10.38 1.34 0.54
C GLY A 55 9.85 2.66 -0.03
N LEU A 56 8.53 2.86 0.04
CA LEU A 56 7.88 4.10 -0.40
C LEU A 56 8.33 5.32 0.38
N ALA A 57 8.44 5.19 1.71
CA ALA A 57 8.93 6.27 2.56
C ALA A 57 10.39 6.65 2.28
N ARG A 58 11.22 5.71 1.80
CA ARG A 58 12.60 5.98 1.37
C ARG A 58 12.68 6.58 -0.03
N SER A 59 11.77 6.21 -0.95
CA SER A 59 11.72 6.77 -2.31
C SER A 59 11.08 8.15 -2.39
N TYR A 60 10.38 8.55 -1.33
CA TYR A 60 9.70 9.82 -1.23
C TYR A 60 10.69 11.00 -1.22
N ASP A 61 10.60 11.85 -2.25
CA ASP A 61 11.51 12.98 -2.50
C ASP A 61 11.30 14.13 -1.50
N ASP A 62 12.39 14.80 -1.15
CA ASP A 62 12.50 15.88 -0.15
C ASP A 62 11.57 17.08 -0.41
N LYS A 63 11.01 17.18 -1.62
CA LYS A 63 10.09 18.25 -2.04
C LYS A 63 8.68 18.09 -1.50
N MET A 64 8.30 16.90 -1.02
CA MET A 64 7.03 16.67 -0.35
C MET A 64 7.25 16.74 1.17
N SER A 65 7.23 17.95 1.73
CA SER A 65 7.90 18.24 3.01
C SER A 65 7.18 17.82 4.30
N THR A 66 6.00 17.17 4.24
CA THR A 66 5.18 16.90 5.44
C THR A 66 4.71 15.45 5.58
N PHE A 67 4.53 15.00 6.82
CA PHE A 67 4.02 13.66 7.14
C PHE A 67 2.66 13.33 6.51
N PRO A 68 1.65 14.25 6.50
CA PRO A 68 0.41 14.01 5.77
C PRO A 68 0.60 13.75 4.27
N THR A 69 1.56 14.43 3.63
CA THR A 69 1.85 14.24 2.22
C THR A 69 2.49 12.87 1.95
N LEU A 70 3.32 12.37 2.88
CA LEU A 70 3.87 11.02 2.81
C LEU A 70 2.76 9.96 2.94
N VAL A 71 1.83 10.14 3.88
CA VAL A 71 0.68 9.23 4.02
C VAL A 71 -0.12 9.21 2.72
N ALA A 72 -0.50 10.38 2.19
CA ALA A 72 -1.23 10.47 0.93
C ALA A 72 -0.47 9.85 -0.25
N PHE A 73 0.86 10.00 -0.30
CA PHE A 73 1.70 9.34 -1.30
C PHE A 73 1.60 7.81 -1.23
N ILE A 74 1.71 7.24 -0.02
CA ILE A 74 1.60 5.79 0.19
C ILE A 74 0.21 5.27 -0.19
N GLU A 75 -0.84 5.98 0.22
CA GLU A 75 -2.22 5.60 -0.09
C GLU A 75 -2.48 5.63 -1.62
N ASN A 76 -2.00 6.68 -2.30
CA ASN A 76 -2.12 6.79 -3.75
C ASN A 76 -1.35 5.70 -4.49
N ASP A 77 -0.17 5.31 -4.02
CA ASP A 77 0.60 4.22 -4.64
C ASP A 77 -0.14 2.87 -4.53
N ILE A 78 -0.75 2.60 -3.36
CA ILE A 78 -1.59 1.40 -3.16
C ILE A 78 -2.77 1.40 -4.13
N VAL A 79 -3.50 2.52 -4.21
CA VAL A 79 -4.67 2.65 -5.10
C VAL A 79 -4.26 2.49 -6.56
N GLY A 80 -3.22 3.19 -7.01
CA GLY A 80 -2.73 3.13 -8.39
C GLY A 80 -2.27 1.72 -8.79
N ASN A 81 -1.60 1.01 -7.88
CA ASN A 81 -1.22 -0.39 -8.11
C ASN A 81 -2.45 -1.31 -8.22
N ALA A 82 -3.45 -1.15 -7.36
CA ALA A 82 -4.68 -1.91 -7.44
C ALA A 82 -5.45 -1.65 -8.74
N GLU A 83 -5.56 -0.39 -9.17
CA GLU A 83 -6.19 0.00 -10.44
C GLU A 83 -5.46 -0.61 -11.64
N ASN A 84 -4.12 -0.62 -11.62
CA ASN A 84 -3.31 -1.24 -12.66
C ASN A 84 -3.58 -2.74 -12.77
N VAL A 85 -3.65 -3.45 -11.64
CA VAL A 85 -3.98 -4.89 -11.60
C VAL A 85 -5.40 -5.15 -12.12
N ILE A 86 -6.38 -4.37 -11.68
CA ILE A 86 -7.76 -4.46 -12.17
C ILE A 86 -7.82 -4.24 -13.69
N ARG A 87 -7.08 -3.26 -14.21
CA ARG A 87 -6.99 -2.99 -15.65
C ARG A 87 -6.41 -4.18 -16.41
N GLN A 88 -5.34 -4.79 -15.90
CA GLN A 88 -4.73 -5.98 -16.51
C GLN A 88 -5.70 -7.17 -16.52
N LEU A 89 -6.41 -7.42 -15.41
CA LEU A 89 -7.42 -8.49 -15.32
C LEU A 89 -8.57 -8.28 -16.30
N ARG A 90 -9.09 -7.04 -16.40
CA ARG A 90 -10.13 -6.69 -17.38
C ARG A 90 -9.69 -6.95 -18.82
N THR A 91 -8.47 -6.55 -19.16
CA THR A 91 -7.87 -6.83 -20.47
C THR A 91 -7.74 -8.33 -20.72
N ALA A 92 -7.23 -9.09 -19.75
CA ALA A 92 -7.06 -10.55 -19.85
C ALA A 92 -8.40 -11.28 -20.03
N MET A 93 -9.48 -10.76 -19.43
CA MET A 93 -10.83 -11.29 -19.52
C MET A 93 -11.61 -10.81 -20.77
N GLY A 94 -11.01 -9.99 -21.62
CA GLY A 94 -11.67 -9.44 -22.81
C GLY A 94 -12.80 -8.44 -22.49
N ILE A 95 -12.85 -7.90 -21.27
CA ILE A 95 -13.83 -6.89 -20.87
C ILE A 95 -13.27 -5.52 -21.24
N SER A 96 -13.42 -5.13 -22.50
CA SER A 96 -13.06 -3.78 -22.96
C SER A 96 -14.26 -2.84 -22.88
N GLY A 97 -14.26 -1.95 -21.90
CA GLY A 97 -14.97 -0.66 -21.94
C GLY A 97 -16.44 -0.67 -21.52
N ILE A 98 -16.73 -0.05 -20.38
CA ILE A 98 -17.87 0.88 -20.31
C ILE A 98 -17.21 2.26 -20.27
N LYS A 99 -17.43 3.02 -21.35
CA LYS A 99 -17.13 4.44 -21.42
C LYS A 99 -18.03 5.20 -20.47
#